data_AF-A0AAV5T886-F1
#
_entry.id   AF-A0AAV5T886-F1
#
_cell.length_a   1.000
_cell.length_b   1.000
_cell.length_c   1.000
_cell.angle_alpha   90.00
_cell.angle_beta   90.00
_cell.angle_gamma   90.00
#
_symmetry.space_group_name_H-M   'P 1'
#
loop_
_entity.id
_entity.type
_entity.pdbx_description
1 polymer ?
#
loop_
_entity_poly.entity_id
_entity_poly.type
_entity_poly.pdbx_seq_one_letter_code
_entity_poly.pdbx_strand_id
1 'polypeptide(L)'
;DYYPHEINFVVFGVIVFWSAILYFIAYTDNTRVLRSLNNFSSPYTVNQLFQVKENLRFTAIFMASTLPIVTLSFGFFAVFFYAPVSWELERYLCIALFDFCISRYAPAYFIIAIRGVREYHREIYKMRTFKIFAMKLKWK
;
A
#
# COMPACT_ATOMS: atom_id res chain seq x y z
N ASP A 1 5.70 1.58 -31.97
CA ASP A 1 4.90 2.70 -31.42
C ASP A 1 5.55 3.22 -30.15
N TYR A 2 6.09 4.43 -30.20
CA TYR A 2 6.65 5.12 -29.05
C TYR A 2 5.50 5.78 -28.29
N TYR A 3 5.15 5.25 -27.12
CA TYR A 3 4.22 5.93 -26.22
C TYR A 3 4.98 7.07 -25.53
N PRO A 4 4.49 8.32 -25.63
CA PRO A 4 5.14 9.44 -24.96
C PRO A 4 5.23 9.19 -23.46
N HIS A 5 6.40 9.44 -22.87
CA HIS A 5 6.67 9.26 -21.43
C HIS A 5 5.65 9.98 -20.54
N GLU A 6 5.07 11.05 -21.04
CA GLU A 6 3.98 11.82 -20.45
C GLU A 6 2.74 10.97 -20.13
N ILE A 7 2.39 9.99 -20.99
CA ILE A 7 1.24 9.10 -20.78
C ILE A 7 1.51 8.15 -19.60
N ASN A 8 2.71 7.56 -19.54
CA ASN A 8 3.11 6.71 -18.43
C ASN A 8 3.08 7.47 -17.11
N PHE A 9 3.54 8.74 -17.16
CA PHE A 9 3.52 9.63 -16.02
C PHE A 9 2.08 9.87 -15.51
N VAL A 10 1.15 10.25 -16.41
CA VAL A 10 -0.25 10.50 -16.07
C VAL A 10 -0.92 9.25 -15.52
N VAL A 11 -0.75 8.10 -16.19
CA VAL A 11 -1.37 6.83 -15.79
C VAL A 11 -0.88 6.40 -14.40
N PHE A 12 0.43 6.44 -14.16
CA PHE A 12 0.99 6.08 -12.87
C PHE A 12 0.54 7.04 -11.76
N GLY A 13 0.54 8.35 -12.02
CA GLY A 13 0.04 9.35 -11.09
C GLY A 13 -1.41 9.08 -10.68
N VAL A 14 -2.28 8.75 -11.63
CA VAL A 14 -3.69 8.41 -11.38
C VAL A 14 -3.82 7.13 -10.54
N ILE A 15 -3.07 6.07 -10.86
CA ILE A 15 -3.09 4.80 -10.11
C ILE A 15 -2.66 5.03 -8.67
N VAL A 16 -1.57 5.77 -8.46
CA VAL A 16 -1.01 6.04 -7.13
C VAL A 16 -1.94 6.92 -6.30
N PHE A 17 -2.55 7.93 -6.92
CA PHE A 17 -3.56 8.78 -6.29
C PHE A 17 -4.79 7.98 -5.84
N TRP A 18 -5.37 7.17 -6.73
CA TRP A 18 -6.51 6.32 -6.38
C TRP A 18 -6.16 5.29 -5.31
N SER A 19 -4.96 4.70 -5.37
CA SER A 19 -4.48 3.78 -4.35
C SER A 19 -4.43 4.44 -2.98
N ALA A 20 -3.93 5.67 -2.90
CA ALA A 20 -3.89 6.43 -1.65
C ALA A 20 -5.31 6.68 -1.09
N ILE A 21 -6.28 7.03 -1.95
CA ILE A 21 -7.69 7.20 -1.54
C ILE A 21 -8.26 5.90 -0.98
N LEU A 22 -8.07 4.77 -1.69
CA LEU A 22 -8.58 3.47 -1.25
C LEU A 22 -7.97 3.03 0.09
N TYR A 23 -6.66 3.22 0.28
CA TYR A 23 -6.02 2.93 1.55
C TYR A 23 -6.50 3.85 2.68
N PHE A 24 -6.76 5.12 2.39
CA PHE A 24 -7.34 6.04 3.36
C PHE A 24 -8.75 5.61 3.79
N ILE A 25 -9.62 5.28 2.83
CA ILE A 25 -10.97 4.76 3.12
C ILE A 25 -10.86 3.50 3.99
N ALA A 26 -10.04 2.52 3.57
CA ALA A 26 -9.82 1.29 4.32
C ALA A 26 -9.31 1.56 5.74
N TYR A 27 -8.41 2.52 5.92
CA TYR A 27 -7.93 2.92 7.24
C TYR A 27 -9.05 3.49 8.12
N THR A 28 -9.85 4.40 7.56
CA THR A 28 -10.96 5.03 8.30
C THR A 28 -12.03 4.01 8.70
N ASP A 29 -12.38 3.08 7.81
CA ASP A 29 -13.37 2.04 8.09
C ASP A 29 -12.85 1.04 9.12
N ASN A 30 -11.61 0.55 8.98
CA ASN A 30 -11.02 -0.32 10.00
C ASN A 30 -10.92 0.39 11.37
N THR A 31 -10.66 1.69 11.40
CA THR A 31 -10.63 2.48 12.65
C THR A 31 -12.02 2.58 13.28
N ARG A 32 -13.06 2.79 12.46
CA ARG A 32 -14.46 2.82 12.92
C ARG A 32 -14.88 1.46 13.49
N VAL A 33 -14.55 0.37 12.79
CA VAL A 33 -14.84 -0.99 13.25
C VAL A 33 -14.06 -1.33 14.52
N LEU A 34 -12.81 -0.87 14.66
CA LEU A 34 -12.04 -1.06 15.90
C LEU A 34 -12.73 -0.40 17.09
N ARG A 35 -13.24 0.82 16.91
CA ARG A 35 -13.98 1.54 17.96
C ARG A 35 -15.27 0.84 18.34
N SER A 36 -16.01 0.30 17.37
CA SER A 36 -17.23 -0.45 17.68
C SER A 36 -16.91 -1.75 18.42
N LEU A 37 -15.89 -2.51 17.98
CA LEU A 37 -15.48 -3.77 18.61
C LEU A 37 -14.95 -3.60 20.04
N ASN A 38 -14.30 -2.49 20.38
CA ASN A 38 -13.85 -2.23 21.75
C ASN A 38 -15.00 -2.11 22.77
N ASN A 39 -16.23 -1.83 22.31
CA ASN A 39 -17.40 -1.69 23.16
C ASN A 39 -18.19 -3.00 23.35
N PHE A 40 -17.81 -4.11 22.69
CA PHE A 40 -18.49 -5.40 22.77
C PHE A 40 -17.57 -6.49 23.33
N SER A 41 -18.09 -7.32 24.25
CA SER A 41 -17.35 -8.36 24.97
C SER A 41 -17.73 -9.79 24.55
N SER A 42 -17.97 -10.02 23.26
CA SER A 42 -18.31 -11.36 22.74
C SER A 42 -17.05 -12.19 22.38
N PRO A 43 -17.05 -13.52 22.54
CA PRO A 43 -15.97 -14.37 22.05
C PRO A 43 -15.75 -14.26 20.53
N TYR A 44 -16.82 -14.05 19.75
CA TYR A 44 -16.74 -13.82 18.29
C TYR A 44 -16.05 -12.49 17.96
N THR A 45 -16.14 -11.50 18.85
CA THR A 45 -15.50 -10.19 18.66
C THR A 45 -13.99 -10.23 18.90
N VAL A 46 -13.43 -11.25 19.59
CA VAL A 46 -11.96 -11.36 19.80
C VAL A 46 -11.22 -11.62 18.49
N ASN A 47 -11.72 -12.54 17.66
CA ASN A 47 -11.12 -12.84 16.35
C ASN A 47 -11.24 -11.65 15.40
N GLN A 48 -12.39 -10.98 15.38
CA GLN A 48 -12.61 -9.78 14.57
C GLN A 48 -11.73 -8.61 15.02
N LEU A 49 -11.56 -8.43 16.33
CA LEU A 49 -10.70 -7.39 16.89
C LEU A 49 -9.23 -7.60 16.49
N PHE A 50 -8.76 -8.85 16.50
CA PHE A 50 -7.41 -9.18 16.05
C PHE A 50 -7.22 -8.86 14.56
N GLN A 51 -8.15 -9.31 13.71
CA GLN A 51 -8.13 -9.03 12.26
C GLN A 51 -8.13 -7.53 11.96
N VAL A 52 -8.96 -6.74 12.65
CA VAL A 52 -9.05 -5.29 12.43
C VAL A 52 -7.78 -4.57 12.89
N LYS A 53 -7.19 -4.96 14.03
CA LYS A 53 -5.91 -4.41 14.49
C LYS A 53 -4.76 -4.73 13.53
N GLU A 54 -4.77 -5.92 12.94
CA GLU A 54 -3.80 -6.35 11.94
C GLU A 54 -3.97 -5.56 10.63
N ASN A 55 -5.20 -5.45 10.11
CA ASN A 55 -5.51 -4.64 8.93
C ASN A 55 -5.09 -3.17 9.12
N LEU A 56 -5.28 -2.60 10.30
CA LEU A 56 -4.83 -1.24 10.60
C LEU A 56 -3.30 -1.10 10.55
N ARG A 57 -2.56 -2.07 11.09
CA ARG A 57 -1.09 -2.07 11.02
C ARG A 57 -0.61 -2.15 9.58
N PHE A 58 -1.17 -3.07 8.79
CA PHE A 58 -0.84 -3.18 7.37
C PHE A 58 -1.16 -1.90 6.61
N THR A 59 -2.38 -1.39 6.75
CA THR A 59 -2.82 -0.18 6.06
C THR A 59 -1.97 1.03 6.45
N ALA A 60 -1.58 1.16 7.72
CA ALA A 60 -0.71 2.23 8.19
C ALA A 60 0.69 2.15 7.57
N ILE A 61 1.30 0.95 7.49
CA ILE A 61 2.61 0.75 6.85
C ILE A 61 2.52 1.09 5.36
N PHE A 62 1.46 0.61 4.68
CA PHE A 62 1.24 0.92 3.27
C PHE A 62 1.05 2.42 3.04
N MET A 63 0.22 3.10 3.82
CA MET A 63 0.08 4.56 3.72
C MET A 63 1.40 5.29 3.98
N ALA A 64 2.17 4.88 4.99
CA ALA A 64 3.47 5.48 5.30
C ALA A 64 4.49 5.29 4.16
N SER A 65 4.42 4.18 3.41
CA SER A 65 5.28 3.96 2.24
C SER A 65 4.76 4.64 0.97
N THR A 66 3.44 4.68 0.75
CA THR A 66 2.83 5.15 -0.49
C THR A 66 2.69 6.67 -0.50
N LEU A 67 2.32 7.31 0.62
CA LEU A 67 2.11 8.77 0.67
C LEU A 67 3.34 9.58 0.26
N PRO A 68 4.57 9.31 0.76
CA PRO A 68 5.75 10.06 0.33
C PRO A 68 6.00 9.95 -1.18
N ILE A 69 5.73 8.78 -1.76
CA ILE A 69 5.92 8.52 -3.19
C ILE A 69 4.86 9.22 -4.02
N VAL A 70 3.60 9.25 -3.55
CA VAL A 70 2.53 10.06 -4.15
C VAL A 70 2.94 11.53 -4.15
N THR A 71 3.37 12.06 -3.00
CA THR A 71 3.74 13.47 -2.84
C THR A 71 4.92 13.85 -3.72
N LEU A 72 5.97 13.03 -3.75
CA LEU A 72 7.13 13.26 -4.62
C LEU A 72 6.76 13.17 -6.10
N SER A 73 5.95 12.17 -6.49
CA SER A 73 5.49 12.01 -7.88
C SER A 73 4.67 13.20 -8.34
N PHE A 74 3.77 13.72 -7.49
CA PHE A 74 3.02 14.94 -7.78
C PHE A 74 3.92 16.18 -7.84
N GLY A 75 4.94 16.26 -7.00
CA GLY A 75 5.95 17.32 -7.07
C GLY A 75 6.69 17.31 -8.41
N PHE A 76 7.17 16.16 -8.84
CA PHE A 76 7.84 16.00 -10.14
C PHE A 76 6.89 16.26 -11.32
N PHE A 77 5.61 15.86 -11.20
CA PHE A 77 4.57 16.22 -12.19
C PHE A 77 4.48 17.74 -12.34
N ALA A 78 4.37 18.44 -11.20
CA ALA A 78 4.17 19.88 -11.19
C ALA A 78 5.38 20.60 -11.82
N VAL A 79 6.60 20.17 -11.51
CA VAL A 79 7.82 20.73 -12.11
C VAL A 79 7.84 20.45 -13.61
N PHE A 80 7.54 19.23 -14.05
CA PHE A 80 7.57 18.89 -15.47
C PHE A 80 6.61 19.73 -16.32
N PHE A 81 5.36 19.94 -15.86
CA PHE A 81 4.35 20.68 -16.62
C PHE A 81 4.41 22.19 -16.43
N TYR A 82 4.69 22.67 -15.22
CA TYR A 82 4.52 24.09 -14.86
C TYR A 82 5.82 24.86 -14.64
N ALA A 83 7.00 24.21 -14.64
CA ALA A 83 8.27 24.95 -14.55
C ALA A 83 8.45 25.87 -15.76
N PRO A 84 9.18 26.99 -15.65
CA PRO A 84 9.50 27.82 -16.82
C PRO A 84 10.32 27.04 -17.86
N VAL A 85 10.25 27.49 -19.12
CA VAL A 85 10.97 26.84 -20.25
C VAL A 85 12.48 26.88 -20.05
N SER A 86 13.02 27.84 -19.30
CA SER A 86 14.44 27.90 -18.97
C SER A 86 14.95 26.76 -18.08
N TRP A 87 14.05 25.96 -17.49
CA TRP A 87 14.37 24.87 -16.56
C TRP A 87 14.30 23.49 -17.24
N GLU A 88 14.87 23.37 -18.44
CA GLU A 88 14.86 22.10 -19.19
C GLU A 88 15.58 20.98 -18.45
N LEU A 89 16.74 21.28 -17.84
CA LEU A 89 17.52 20.29 -17.09
C LEU A 89 16.72 19.72 -15.92
N GLU A 90 16.06 20.59 -15.15
CA GLU A 90 15.24 20.22 -14.00
C GLU A 90 14.02 19.40 -14.42
N ARG A 91 13.40 19.72 -15.56
CA ARG A 91 12.29 18.94 -16.13
C ARG A 91 12.74 17.51 -16.46
N TYR A 92 13.87 17.34 -17.14
CA TYR A 92 14.41 16.01 -17.45
C TYR A 92 14.85 15.25 -16.20
N LEU A 93 15.45 15.94 -15.24
CA LEU A 93 15.86 15.35 -13.97
C LEU A 93 14.64 14.88 -13.16
N CYS A 94 13.53 15.62 -13.18
CA CYS A 94 12.26 15.21 -12.55
C CYS A 94 11.68 13.94 -13.19
N ILE A 95 11.73 13.81 -14.52
CA ILE A 95 11.31 12.58 -15.21
C ILE A 95 12.17 11.40 -14.77
N ALA A 96 13.50 11.57 -14.76
CA ALA A 96 14.42 10.51 -14.35
C ALA A 96 14.24 10.08 -12.89
N LEU A 97 14.03 11.05 -11.98
CA LEU A 97 13.74 10.77 -10.56
C LEU A 97 12.40 10.06 -10.38
N PHE A 98 11.40 10.42 -11.18
CA PHE A 98 10.11 9.74 -11.18
C PHE A 98 10.25 8.27 -11.63
N ASP A 99 10.92 8.00 -12.75
CA ASP A 99 11.18 6.64 -13.22
C ASP A 99 11.95 5.83 -12.17
N PHE A 100 12.93 6.46 -11.50
CA PHE A 100 13.64 5.85 -10.38
C PHE A 100 12.71 5.51 -9.21
N CYS A 101 11.82 6.43 -8.82
CA CYS A 101 10.82 6.19 -7.78
C CYS A 101 9.90 5.02 -8.14
N ILE A 102 9.42 4.93 -9.38
CA ILE A 102 8.61 3.78 -9.85
C ILE A 102 9.39 2.48 -9.73
N SER A 103 10.62 2.46 -10.25
CA SER A 103 11.47 1.27 -10.29
C SER A 103 11.77 0.71 -8.90
N ARG A 104 11.82 1.57 -7.87
CA ARG A 104 12.02 1.20 -6.47
C ARG A 104 10.73 0.87 -5.75
N TYR A 105 9.65 1.59 -6.03
CA TYR A 105 8.37 1.41 -5.37
C TYR A 105 7.76 0.04 -5.66
N ALA A 106 7.73 -0.39 -6.92
CA ALA A 106 7.09 -1.66 -7.26
C ALA A 106 7.74 -2.87 -6.54
N PRO A 107 9.08 -3.05 -6.53
CA PRO A 107 9.72 -4.10 -5.74
C PRO A 107 9.49 -3.95 -4.24
N ALA A 108 9.55 -2.74 -3.69
CA ALA A 108 9.31 -2.50 -2.27
C ALA A 108 7.88 -2.89 -1.86
N TYR A 109 6.89 -2.50 -2.69
CA TYR A 109 5.49 -2.87 -2.53
C TYR A 109 5.31 -4.39 -2.52
N PHE A 110 5.88 -5.11 -3.49
CA PHE A 110 5.83 -6.58 -3.52
C PHE A 110 6.47 -7.22 -2.29
N ILE A 111 7.62 -6.72 -1.83
CA ILE A 111 8.29 -7.24 -0.64
C ILE A 111 7.40 -7.04 0.61
N ILE A 112 6.80 -5.86 0.78
CA ILE A 112 5.92 -5.56 1.91
C ILE A 112 4.66 -6.43 1.85
N ALA A 113 4.04 -6.56 0.67
CA ALA A 113 2.86 -7.41 0.48
C ALA A 113 3.17 -8.89 0.80
N ILE A 114 4.27 -9.44 0.28
CA ILE A 114 4.68 -10.82 0.53
C ILE A 114 5.00 -11.03 2.01
N ARG A 115 5.75 -10.11 2.64
CA ARG A 115 6.05 -10.20 4.08
C ARG A 115 4.78 -10.17 4.91
N GLY A 116 3.82 -9.32 4.55
CA GLY A 116 2.53 -9.27 5.21
C GLY A 116 1.74 -10.56 5.12
N VAL A 117 1.66 -11.15 3.92
CA VAL A 117 1.01 -12.46 3.71
C VAL A 117 1.74 -13.58 4.48
N ARG A 118 3.07 -13.51 4.60
CA ARG A 118 3.87 -14.51 5.32
C ARG A 118 3.69 -14.41 6.84
N GLU A 119 3.63 -13.20 7.38
CA GLU A 119 3.31 -12.96 8.79
C GLU A 119 1.90 -13.45 9.11
N TYR A 120 0.93 -13.17 8.23
CA TYR A 120 -0.43 -13.72 8.31
C TYR A 120 -0.46 -15.25 8.36
N HIS A 121 0.22 -15.92 7.42
CA HIS A 121 0.33 -17.38 7.43
C HIS A 121 0.96 -17.88 8.73
N ARG A 122 2.03 -17.24 9.20
CA ARG A 122 2.74 -17.65 10.42
C ARG A 122 1.86 -17.53 11.67
N GLU A 123 1.06 -16.48 11.81
CA GLU A 123 0.13 -16.32 12.92
C GLU A 123 -1.03 -17.32 12.84
N ILE A 124 -1.55 -17.59 11.64
CA ILE A 124 -2.58 -18.62 11.42
C ILE A 124 -2.08 -20.02 11.79
N TYR A 125 -0.83 -20.37 11.45
CA TYR A 125 -0.25 -21.66 11.84
C TYR A 125 -0.09 -21.85 13.36
N LYS A 126 -0.14 -20.77 14.16
CA LYS A 126 -0.17 -20.86 15.62
C LYS A 126 -1.55 -21.23 16.17
N MET A 127 -2.62 -21.02 15.40
CA MET A 127 -3.97 -21.40 15.81
C MET A 127 -4.12 -22.94 15.77
N ARG A 128 -4.38 -23.54 16.92
CA ARG A 128 -4.40 -25.01 17.11
C ARG A 128 -5.36 -25.71 16.14
N THR A 129 -6.51 -25.10 15.88
CA THR A 129 -7.54 -25.58 14.95
C THR A 129 -7.06 -25.58 13.50
N PHE A 130 -6.40 -24.51 13.07
CA PHE A 130 -5.88 -24.41 11.71
C PHE A 130 -4.69 -25.35 11.50
N LYS A 131 -3.80 -25.49 12.49
CA LYS A 131 -2.70 -26.46 12.44
C LYS A 131 -3.20 -27.91 12.26
N ILE A 132 -4.29 -28.27 12.93
CA ILE A 132 -4.94 -29.60 12.76
C ILE A 132 -5.50 -29.75 11.34
N PHE A 133 -6.16 -28.71 10.81
CA PHE A 133 -6.71 -28.71 9.45
C PHE A 133 -5.62 -28.78 8.36
N ALA A 134 -4.57 -27.98 8.51
CA ALA A 134 -3.42 -27.95 7.59
C ALA A 134 -2.67 -29.28 7.57
N MET A 135 -2.46 -29.91 8.74
CA MET A 135 -1.90 -31.27 8.81
C MET A 135 -2.79 -32.31 8.13
N LYS A 136 -4.12 -32.20 8.26
CA LYS A 136 -5.06 -33.08 7.56
C LYS A 136 -5.03 -32.92 6.03
N LEU A 137 -4.85 -31.70 5.54
CA LEU A 137 -4.84 -31.37 4.12
C LEU A 137 -3.46 -31.52 3.46
N LYS A 138 -2.41 -31.89 4.22
CA LYS A 138 -1.01 -31.94 3.75
C LYS A 138 -0.52 -30.63 3.11
N TRP A 139 -1.07 -29.50 3.52
CA TRP A 139 -0.49 -28.20 3.16
C TRP A 139 0.85 -28.04 3.87
N LYS A 140 1.92 -27.96 3.10
CA LYS A 140 3.29 -27.66 3.55
C LYS A 140 3.57 -26.18 3.37
#